data_AF-A0A8S1GZ96-F1
#
_entry.id   AF-A0A8S1GZ96-F1
#
_cell.length_a   1.000
_cell.length_b   1.000
_cell.length_c   1.000
_cell.angle_alpha   90.00
_cell.angle_beta   90.00
_cell.angle_gamma   90.00
#
_symmetry.space_group_name_H-M   'P 1'
#
loop_
_entity.id
_entity.type
_entity.pdbx_description
1 polymer ?
#
loop_
_entity_poly.entity_id
_entity_poly.type
_entity_poly.pdbx_seq_one_letter_code
_entity_poly.pdbx_strand_id
1 'polypeptide(L)'
;MNDGDVSQKCLVQVAATSTALFVVGAAAARRVAGDAALLGVLVNGLLATVVMGAAVVFARLVEIPLGDVPLLLVGLVVDRFSQSRMTLLLFWAANVVASLLFCASVHSAPAITTVHRKFFHLTASLVFISGLFVDAQFLWLSGSLSLCIFIIVEVLRFHNIPPWGEFLNETLLVFRDHQDSVVLLTPLLLLAGMLLPLMLSRNLAPAHLEHLAGVATVGVGDSAAAIVGYTWGTKNWPKSRKTMEGSAAMFLSVTIFLLGAKAFVSSAASTTTCILVAFIITAMEATLQKFHSYCLG
;
A
#
# COMPACT_ATOMS: atom_id res chain seq x y z
N MET A 1 -11.43 2.91 25.97
CA MET A 1 -10.47 3.21 24.88
C MET A 1 -9.73 4.47 25.28
N ASN A 2 -8.42 4.53 25.11
CA ASN A 2 -7.66 5.75 25.38
C ASN A 2 -8.02 6.81 24.32
N ASP A 3 -8.03 8.10 24.67
CA ASP A 3 -8.47 9.20 23.77
C ASP A 3 -7.66 9.24 22.45
N GLY A 4 -6.41 8.79 22.50
CA GLY A 4 -5.55 8.61 21.32
C GLY A 4 -6.04 7.56 20.32
N ASP A 5 -6.71 6.49 20.76
CA ASP A 5 -7.25 5.46 19.84
C ASP A 5 -8.54 5.94 19.15
N VAL A 6 -9.34 6.75 19.84
CA VAL A 6 -10.57 7.35 19.28
C VAL A 6 -10.20 8.34 18.18
N SER A 7 -9.28 9.27 18.46
CA SER A 7 -8.84 10.28 17.49
C SER A 7 -8.23 9.65 16.22
N GLN A 8 -7.43 8.60 16.34
CA GLN A 8 -6.86 7.88 15.19
C GLN A 8 -7.93 7.22 14.32
N LYS A 9 -8.91 6.55 14.94
CA LYS A 9 -10.03 5.92 14.21
C LYS A 9 -10.89 6.95 13.50
N CYS A 10 -11.24 8.05 14.17
CA CYS A 10 -11.96 9.16 13.56
C CYS A 10 -11.18 9.74 12.37
N LEU A 11 -9.87 9.95 12.51
CA LEU A 11 -9.04 10.49 11.44
C LEU A 11 -9.05 9.59 10.20
N VAL A 12 -8.86 8.28 10.37
CA VAL A 12 -8.88 7.33 9.24
C VAL A 12 -10.27 7.27 8.58
N GLN A 13 -11.35 7.24 9.36
CA GLN A 13 -12.72 7.22 8.82
C GLN A 13 -13.05 8.49 8.02
N VAL A 14 -12.68 9.66 8.56
CA VAL A 14 -12.88 10.95 7.89
C VAL A 14 -12.04 11.00 6.61
N ALA A 15 -10.76 10.61 6.66
CA ALA A 15 -9.89 10.59 5.49
C ALA A 15 -10.40 9.64 4.39
N ALA A 16 -10.82 8.44 4.75
CA ALA A 16 -11.34 7.45 3.80
C ALA A 16 -12.65 7.93 3.15
N THR A 17 -13.59 8.45 3.94
CA THR A 17 -14.87 8.97 3.44
C THR A 17 -14.65 10.17 2.52
N SER A 18 -13.77 11.09 2.92
CA SER A 18 -13.40 12.26 2.13
C SER A 18 -12.72 11.86 0.82
N THR A 19 -11.83 10.87 0.86
CA THR A 19 -11.18 10.34 -0.35
C THR A 19 -12.20 9.72 -1.31
N ALA A 20 -13.17 8.95 -0.81
CA ALA A 20 -14.23 8.39 -1.64
C ALA A 20 -15.10 9.48 -2.28
N LEU A 21 -15.46 10.53 -1.54
CA LEU A 21 -16.17 11.70 -2.06
C LEU A 21 -15.36 12.42 -3.15
N PHE A 22 -14.05 12.57 -2.95
CA PHE A 22 -13.16 13.16 -3.95
C PHE A 22 -13.11 12.33 -5.23
N VAL A 23 -12.96 11.00 -5.14
CA VAL A 23 -12.95 10.10 -6.30
C VAL A 23 -14.25 10.22 -7.11
N VAL A 24 -15.40 10.13 -6.44
CA VAL A 24 -16.71 10.23 -7.09
C VAL A 24 -16.92 11.61 -7.70
N GLY A 25 -16.57 12.67 -6.96
CA GLY A 25 -16.72 14.05 -7.45
C GLY A 25 -15.79 14.37 -8.62
N ALA A 26 -14.56 13.85 -8.64
CA ALA A 26 -13.64 14.02 -9.76
C ALA A 26 -14.16 13.31 -11.03
N ALA A 27 -14.71 12.10 -10.88
CA ALA A 27 -15.36 11.38 -11.97
C ALA A 27 -16.60 12.12 -12.51
N ALA A 28 -17.38 12.75 -11.62
CA ALA A 28 -18.51 13.59 -12.02
C ALA A 28 -18.06 14.89 -12.73
N ALA A 29 -17.04 15.56 -12.20
CA ALA A 29 -16.47 16.76 -12.81
C ALA A 29 -15.97 16.50 -14.24
N ARG A 30 -15.37 15.32 -14.48
CA ARG A 30 -14.95 14.90 -15.83
C ARG A 30 -16.09 14.81 -16.84
N ARG A 31 -17.32 14.53 -16.40
CA ARG A 31 -18.50 14.44 -17.27
C ARG A 31 -19.08 15.81 -17.64
N VAL A 32 -18.82 16.83 -16.83
CA VAL A 32 -19.39 18.17 -16.98
C VAL A 32 -18.39 19.16 -17.58
N ALA A 33 -17.09 18.97 -17.34
CA ALA A 33 -16.06 19.85 -17.86
C ALA A 33 -15.99 19.80 -19.40
N GLY A 34 -16.15 20.96 -20.04
CA GLY A 34 -16.04 21.11 -21.50
C GLY A 34 -14.60 21.10 -22.02
N ASP A 35 -13.62 21.37 -21.16
CA ASP A 35 -12.19 21.36 -21.49
C ASP A 35 -11.32 20.95 -20.29
N ALA A 36 -10.02 20.78 -20.54
CA ALA A 36 -9.05 20.36 -19.52
C ALA A 36 -8.77 21.45 -18.46
N ALA A 37 -8.91 22.73 -18.81
CA ALA A 37 -8.67 23.84 -17.89
C ALA A 37 -9.77 23.90 -16.82
N LEU A 38 -11.04 23.86 -17.25
CA LEU A 38 -12.20 23.79 -16.36
C LEU A 38 -12.16 22.52 -15.51
N LEU A 39 -11.79 21.37 -16.09
CA LEU A 39 -11.62 20.14 -15.32
C LEU A 39 -10.58 20.33 -14.20
N GLY A 40 -9.44 20.95 -14.52
CA GLY A 40 -8.39 21.25 -13.56
C GLY A 40 -8.87 22.12 -12.41
N VAL A 41 -9.64 23.18 -12.70
CA VAL A 41 -10.23 24.06 -11.68
C VAL A 41 -11.23 23.29 -10.82
N LEU A 42 -12.14 22.53 -11.42
CA LEU A 42 -13.17 21.79 -10.70
C LEU A 42 -12.56 20.73 -9.76
N VAL A 43 -11.58 19.96 -10.23
CA VAL A 43 -10.97 18.88 -9.44
C VAL A 43 -10.09 19.43 -8.33
N ASN A 44 -9.27 20.47 -8.58
CA ASN A 44 -8.48 21.10 -7.51
C ASN A 44 -9.38 21.80 -6.48
N GLY A 45 -10.43 22.49 -6.93
CA GLY A 45 -11.43 23.10 -6.05
C GLY A 45 -12.12 22.07 -5.17
N LEU A 46 -12.55 20.95 -5.76
CA LEU A 46 -13.13 19.83 -5.03
C LEU A 46 -12.15 19.25 -3.99
N LEU A 47 -10.89 19.02 -4.38
CA LEU A 47 -9.86 18.52 -3.46
C LEU A 47 -9.71 19.46 -2.24
N ALA A 48 -9.60 20.76 -2.47
CA ALA A 48 -9.48 21.75 -1.41
C ALA A 48 -10.72 21.76 -0.50
N THR A 49 -11.94 21.74 -1.07
CA THR A 49 -13.18 21.69 -0.30
C THR A 49 -13.30 20.42 0.53
N VAL A 50 -12.96 19.27 -0.03
CA VAL A 50 -13.01 17.98 0.65
C VAL A 50 -11.99 17.93 1.80
N VAL A 51 -10.75 18.40 1.58
CA VAL A 51 -9.71 18.45 2.62
C VAL A 51 -10.09 19.40 3.76
N MET A 52 -10.59 20.59 3.44
CA MET A 52 -11.05 21.55 4.46
C MET A 52 -12.27 21.02 5.21
N GLY A 53 -13.23 20.42 4.51
CA GLY A 53 -14.38 19.75 5.11
C GLY A 53 -13.96 18.62 6.04
N ALA A 54 -13.00 17.79 5.63
CA ALA A 54 -12.42 16.73 6.44
C ALA A 54 -11.82 17.28 7.74
N ALA A 55 -11.03 18.35 7.67
CA ALA A 55 -10.45 18.99 8.85
C ALA A 55 -11.52 19.51 9.82
N VAL A 56 -12.58 20.14 9.30
CA VAL A 56 -13.71 20.63 10.12
C VAL A 56 -14.45 19.46 10.77
N VAL A 57 -14.81 18.43 10.01
CA VAL A 57 -15.50 17.24 10.54
C VAL A 57 -14.65 16.55 11.60
N PHE A 58 -13.37 16.35 11.33
CA PHE A 58 -12.44 15.74 12.28
C PHE A 58 -12.34 16.56 13.58
N ALA A 59 -12.16 17.88 13.49
CA ALA A 59 -12.12 18.76 14.65
C ALA A 59 -13.38 18.65 15.52
N ARG A 60 -14.55 18.54 14.89
CA ARG A 60 -15.83 18.35 15.60
C ARG A 60 -15.95 16.99 16.25
N LEU A 61 -15.50 15.93 15.58
CA LEU A 61 -15.56 14.56 16.12
C LEU A 61 -14.63 14.34 17.31
N VAL A 62 -13.51 15.05 17.36
CA VAL A 62 -12.54 14.99 18.48
C VAL A 62 -12.68 16.16 19.46
N GLU A 63 -13.73 16.97 19.30
CA GLU A 63 -14.09 18.08 20.20
C GLU A 63 -12.98 19.14 20.42
N ILE A 64 -12.21 19.45 19.38
CA ILE A 64 -11.17 20.50 19.42
C ILE A 64 -11.47 21.68 18.48
N PRO A 65 -10.92 22.87 18.75
CA PRO A 65 -10.89 23.96 17.77
C PRO A 65 -10.19 23.55 16.46
N LEU A 66 -10.69 24.06 15.32
CA LEU A 66 -10.08 23.78 14.00
C LEU A 66 -8.60 24.19 13.95
N GLY A 67 -8.23 25.27 14.64
CA GLY A 67 -6.85 25.76 14.72
C GLY A 67 -5.88 24.80 15.40
N ASP A 68 -6.37 23.88 16.24
CA ASP A 68 -5.55 22.93 17.00
C ASP A 68 -5.35 21.61 16.24
N VAL A 69 -6.08 21.39 15.13
CA VAL A 69 -5.95 20.17 14.31
C VAL A 69 -4.50 19.92 13.87
N PRO A 70 -3.74 20.89 13.33
CA PRO A 70 -2.36 20.65 12.93
C PRO A 70 -1.48 20.17 14.09
N LEU A 71 -1.67 20.75 15.28
CA LEU A 71 -0.91 20.37 16.48
C LEU A 71 -1.27 18.94 16.92
N LEU A 72 -2.54 18.57 16.90
CA LEU A 72 -2.98 17.20 17.19
C LEU A 72 -2.38 16.21 16.19
N LEU A 73 -2.39 16.53 14.88
CA LEU A 73 -1.82 15.65 13.84
C LEU A 73 -0.31 15.45 14.03
N VAL A 74 0.43 16.52 14.35
CA VAL A 74 1.86 16.40 14.71
C VAL A 74 2.01 15.54 15.95
N GLY A 75 1.15 15.73 16.95
CA GLY A 75 1.10 14.87 18.14
C GLY A 75 0.89 13.39 17.79
N LEU A 76 -0.03 13.03 16.89
CA LEU A 76 -0.22 11.63 16.51
C LEU A 76 1.03 10.97 15.89
N VAL A 77 1.90 11.76 15.26
CA VAL A 77 3.18 11.30 14.71
C VAL A 77 4.27 11.27 15.78
N VAL A 78 4.32 12.30 16.61
CA VAL A 78 5.50 12.67 17.40
C VAL A 78 5.30 12.47 18.92
N ASP A 79 4.08 12.61 19.46
CA ASP A 79 3.73 12.63 20.90
C ASP A 79 4.15 11.35 21.63
N ARG A 80 4.24 10.23 20.92
CA ARG A 80 4.97 9.05 21.39
C ARG A 80 6.46 9.18 21.07
N PHE A 81 7.15 10.18 21.62
CA PHE A 81 8.62 10.34 21.56
C PHE A 81 9.38 9.20 22.28
N SER A 82 8.89 7.96 22.20
CA SER A 82 9.73 6.81 22.49
C SER A 82 10.87 6.81 21.47
N GLN A 83 12.08 6.56 21.95
CA GLN A 83 13.25 6.40 21.09
C GLN A 83 12.97 5.40 19.95
N SER A 84 12.13 4.40 20.20
CA SER A 84 11.64 3.44 19.22
C SER A 84 10.85 4.08 18.08
N ARG A 85 9.92 5.02 18.34
CA ARG A 85 9.15 5.72 17.29
C ARG A 85 10.08 6.56 16.41
N MET A 86 11.00 7.30 17.02
CA MET A 86 11.93 8.13 16.25
C MET A 86 12.84 7.27 15.37
N THR A 87 13.36 6.16 15.91
CA THR A 87 14.17 5.19 15.16
C THR A 87 13.38 4.60 14.00
N LEU A 88 12.10 4.26 14.23
CA LEU A 88 11.19 3.77 13.19
C LEU A 88 10.98 4.80 12.08
N LEU A 89 10.73 6.07 12.42
CA LEU A 89 10.56 7.15 11.45
C LEU A 89 11.83 7.40 10.63
N LEU A 90 13.01 7.38 11.26
CA LEU A 90 14.29 7.50 10.56
C LEU A 90 14.51 6.32 9.60
N PHE A 91 14.18 5.10 10.03
CA PHE A 91 14.27 3.91 9.17
C PHE A 91 13.30 4.01 7.98
N TRP A 92 12.06 4.47 8.20
CA TRP A 92 11.10 4.67 7.12
C TRP A 92 11.53 5.78 6.16
N ALA A 93 12.06 6.89 6.68
CA ALA A 93 12.62 7.96 5.87
C ALA A 93 13.79 7.45 5.00
N ALA A 94 14.67 6.61 5.55
CA ALA A 94 15.74 5.98 4.79
C ALA A 94 15.21 5.08 3.66
N ASN A 95 14.13 4.32 3.89
CA ASN A 95 13.48 3.53 2.83
C ASN A 95 12.87 4.40 1.73
N VAL A 96 12.26 5.54 2.09
CA VAL A 96 11.74 6.51 1.12
C VAL A 96 12.88 7.12 0.31
N VAL A 97 13.95 7.58 0.96
CA VAL A 97 15.13 8.13 0.28
C VAL A 97 15.76 7.10 -0.65
N ALA A 98 15.93 5.85 -0.20
CA ALA A 98 16.42 4.77 -1.04
C ALA A 98 15.52 4.53 -2.28
N SER A 99 14.19 4.63 -2.11
CA SER A 99 13.24 4.54 -3.23
C SER A 99 13.38 5.70 -4.21
N LEU A 100 13.56 6.93 -3.72
CA LEU A 100 13.77 8.10 -4.59
C LEU A 100 15.11 8.02 -5.34
N LEU A 101 16.19 7.60 -4.67
CA LEU A 101 17.49 7.39 -5.29
C LEU A 101 17.45 6.26 -6.33
N PHE A 102 16.70 5.20 -6.04
CA PHE A 102 16.44 4.12 -6.99
C PHE A 102 15.67 4.64 -8.21
N CYS A 103 14.60 5.42 -8.02
CA CYS A 103 13.87 6.04 -9.12
C CYS A 103 14.78 6.91 -10.00
N ALA A 104 15.65 7.72 -9.37
CA ALA A 104 16.61 8.54 -10.09
C ALA A 104 17.64 7.71 -10.87
N SER A 105 18.13 6.60 -10.30
CA SER A 105 19.14 5.76 -10.95
C SER A 105 18.58 4.97 -12.14
N VAL A 106 17.30 4.59 -12.10
CA VAL A 106 16.65 3.84 -13.18
C VAL A 106 15.93 4.73 -14.19
N HIS A 107 15.86 6.05 -13.97
CA HIS A 107 15.20 6.98 -14.89
C HIS A 107 15.80 6.95 -16.30
N SER A 108 17.12 6.74 -16.40
CA SER A 108 17.84 6.61 -17.68
C SER A 108 18.00 5.16 -18.16
N ALA A 109 17.41 4.19 -17.45
CA ALA A 109 17.54 2.79 -17.84
C ALA A 109 16.73 2.52 -19.12
N PRO A 110 17.24 1.70 -20.06
CA PRO A 110 16.56 1.41 -21.32
C PRO A 110 15.23 0.67 -21.13
N ALA A 111 15.06 -0.07 -20.02
CA ALA A 111 13.82 -0.74 -19.67
C ALA A 111 13.72 -1.04 -18.17
N ILE A 112 12.51 -0.89 -17.60
CA ILE A 112 12.19 -1.31 -16.24
C ILE A 112 11.74 -2.78 -16.22
N THR A 113 12.55 -3.64 -15.63
CA THR A 113 12.27 -5.08 -15.49
C THR A 113 11.40 -5.39 -14.27
N THR A 114 10.89 -6.62 -14.20
CA THR A 114 10.15 -7.15 -13.04
C THR A 114 10.93 -6.99 -11.74
N VAL A 115 12.25 -7.21 -11.77
CA VAL A 115 13.12 -7.11 -10.59
C VAL A 115 13.15 -5.67 -10.07
N HIS A 116 13.20 -4.67 -10.95
CA HIS A 116 13.17 -3.27 -10.56
C HIS A 116 11.88 -2.91 -9.81
N ARG A 117 10.72 -3.43 -10.27
CA ARG A 117 9.44 -3.22 -9.58
C ARG A 117 9.37 -3.88 -8.20
N LYS A 118 10.14 -4.95 -7.96
CA LYS A 118 10.24 -5.60 -6.64
C LYS A 118 11.08 -4.83 -5.64
N PHE A 119 11.82 -3.80 -6.06
CA PHE A 119 12.46 -2.87 -5.13
C PHE A 119 11.42 -2.19 -4.20
N PHE A 120 10.29 -1.74 -4.75
CA PHE A 120 9.21 -1.15 -3.94
C PHE A 120 8.51 -2.15 -3.04
N HIS A 121 8.44 -3.43 -3.43
CA HIS A 121 7.90 -4.49 -2.58
C HIS A 121 8.81 -4.73 -1.38
N LEU A 122 10.14 -4.69 -1.59
CA LEU A 122 11.13 -4.80 -0.53
C LEU A 122 11.03 -3.63 0.45
N THR A 123 11.09 -2.37 -0.02
CA THR A 123 11.06 -1.21 0.88
C THR A 123 9.74 -1.12 1.64
N ALA A 124 8.63 -1.42 0.99
CA ALA A 124 7.33 -1.45 1.66
C ALA A 124 7.25 -2.61 2.68
N SER A 125 7.77 -3.79 2.36
CA SER A 125 7.87 -4.90 3.32
C SER A 125 8.70 -4.50 4.55
N LEU A 126 9.83 -3.81 4.36
CA LEU A 126 10.65 -3.32 5.47
C LEU A 126 9.90 -2.33 6.36
N VAL A 127 9.15 -1.39 5.76
CA VAL A 127 8.28 -0.45 6.50
C VAL A 127 7.21 -1.19 7.30
N PHE A 128 6.50 -2.15 6.69
CA PHE A 128 5.45 -2.91 7.36
C PHE A 128 6.00 -3.83 8.45
N ILE A 129 7.10 -4.54 8.20
CA ILE A 129 7.75 -5.41 9.18
C ILE A 129 8.18 -4.58 10.40
N SER A 130 8.98 -3.53 10.17
CA SER A 130 9.45 -2.67 11.27
C SER A 130 8.29 -2.01 12.03
N GLY A 131 7.26 -1.56 11.31
CA GLY A 131 6.04 -1.01 11.91
C GLY A 131 5.29 -2.01 12.78
N LEU A 132 5.08 -3.24 12.31
CA LEU A 132 4.40 -4.28 13.08
C LEU A 132 5.13 -4.61 14.37
N PHE A 133 6.46 -4.71 14.32
CA PHE A 133 7.28 -5.06 15.48
C PHE A 133 7.44 -3.93 16.49
N VAL A 134 7.51 -2.68 16.02
CA VAL A 134 7.76 -1.52 16.90
C VAL A 134 6.46 -0.87 17.35
N ASP A 135 5.51 -0.64 16.44
CA ASP A 135 4.24 0.00 16.73
C ASP A 135 3.20 -0.20 15.62
N ALA A 136 2.47 -1.31 15.72
CA ALA A 136 1.47 -1.70 14.74
C ALA A 136 0.31 -0.70 14.60
N GLN A 137 -0.03 0.03 15.67
CA GLN A 137 -1.11 1.03 15.65
C GLN A 137 -0.72 2.23 14.78
N PHE A 138 0.52 2.70 14.91
CA PHE A 138 1.02 3.77 14.06
C PHE A 138 1.24 3.35 12.61
N LEU A 139 1.65 2.08 12.38
CA LEU A 139 1.67 1.52 11.03
C LEU A 139 0.27 1.47 10.41
N TRP A 140 -0.74 1.02 11.16
CA TRP A 140 -2.14 1.01 10.73
C TRP A 140 -2.60 2.43 10.34
N LEU A 141 -2.35 3.42 11.20
CA LEU A 141 -2.68 4.82 10.94
C LEU A 141 -1.98 5.35 9.68
N SER A 142 -0.65 5.24 9.64
CA SER A 142 0.18 5.77 8.56
C SER A 142 -0.12 5.08 7.23
N GLY A 143 -0.30 3.77 7.23
CA GLY A 143 -0.67 2.99 6.05
C GLY A 143 -2.05 3.37 5.51
N SER A 144 -3.04 3.59 6.39
CA SER A 144 -4.39 4.01 5.99
C SER A 144 -4.41 5.37 5.32
N LEU A 145 -3.70 6.34 5.92
CA LEU A 145 -3.59 7.68 5.37
C LEU A 145 -2.76 7.67 4.07
N SER A 146 -1.70 6.87 4.00
CA SER A 146 -0.90 6.69 2.77
C SER A 146 -1.74 6.11 1.63
N LEU A 147 -2.63 5.15 1.92
CA LEU A 147 -3.54 4.60 0.91
C LEU A 147 -4.49 5.66 0.37
N CYS A 148 -5.05 6.52 1.25
CA CYS A 148 -5.87 7.66 0.82
C CYS A 148 -5.07 8.62 -0.08
N ILE A 149 -3.84 8.95 0.31
CA ILE A 149 -2.95 9.81 -0.48
C ILE A 149 -2.66 9.19 -1.85
N PHE A 150 -2.35 7.89 -1.92
CA PHE A 150 -2.07 7.22 -3.18
C PHE A 150 -3.29 7.22 -4.11
N ILE A 151 -4.50 7.04 -3.57
CA ILE A 151 -5.74 7.16 -4.35
C ILE A 151 -5.91 8.59 -4.89
N ILE A 152 -5.68 9.62 -4.07
CA ILE A 152 -5.78 11.02 -4.50
C ILE A 152 -4.76 11.31 -5.60
N VAL A 153 -3.49 10.93 -5.40
CA VAL A 153 -2.42 11.08 -6.39
C VAL A 153 -2.79 10.38 -7.70
N GLU A 154 -3.32 9.17 -7.62
CA GLU A 154 -3.75 8.42 -8.80
C GLU A 154 -4.90 9.08 -9.54
N VAL A 155 -5.88 9.66 -8.84
CA VAL A 155 -6.98 10.44 -9.47
C VAL A 155 -6.44 11.67 -10.19
N LEU A 156 -5.50 12.41 -9.57
CA LEU A 156 -4.89 13.60 -10.18
C LEU A 156 -4.06 13.22 -11.42
N ARG A 157 -3.28 12.14 -11.33
CA ARG A 157 -2.49 11.60 -12.44
C ARG A 157 -3.39 11.11 -13.59
N PHE A 158 -4.39 10.29 -13.28
CA PHE A 158 -5.29 9.66 -14.25
C PHE A 158 -6.04 10.71 -15.09
N HIS A 159 -6.53 11.77 -14.46
CA HIS A 159 -7.22 12.86 -15.16
C HIS A 159 -6.27 13.93 -15.73
N ASN A 160 -4.96 13.78 -15.54
CA ASN A 160 -3.92 14.74 -15.91
C ASN A 160 -4.20 16.17 -15.40
N ILE A 161 -4.48 16.30 -14.11
CA ILE A 161 -4.90 17.57 -13.48
C ILE A 161 -3.70 18.49 -13.25
N PRO A 162 -3.63 19.69 -13.87
CA PRO A 162 -2.54 20.64 -13.61
C PRO A 162 -2.57 21.19 -12.17
N PRO A 163 -1.42 21.53 -11.56
CA PRO A 163 -0.05 21.36 -12.07
C PRO A 163 0.53 19.96 -11.85
N TRP A 164 -0.24 19.02 -11.31
CA TRP A 164 0.25 17.73 -10.81
C TRP A 164 0.42 16.68 -11.90
N GLY A 165 -0.52 16.63 -12.85
CA GLY A 165 -0.73 15.51 -13.75
C GLY A 165 0.49 15.17 -14.61
N GLU A 166 1.14 16.18 -15.18
CA GLU A 166 2.31 16.00 -16.06
C GLU A 166 3.47 15.38 -15.27
N PHE A 167 3.88 16.02 -14.18
CA PHE A 167 4.94 15.53 -13.29
C PHE A 167 4.67 14.10 -12.79
N LEU A 168 3.43 13.82 -12.38
CA LEU A 168 3.04 12.50 -11.90
C LEU A 168 3.09 11.45 -13.02
N ASN A 169 2.68 11.79 -14.24
CA ASN A 169 2.75 10.86 -15.37
C ASN A 169 4.20 10.59 -15.78
N GLU A 170 5.05 11.62 -15.86
CA GLU A 170 6.48 11.47 -16.17
C GLU A 170 7.20 10.59 -15.14
N THR A 171 6.89 10.78 -13.86
CA THR A 171 7.56 10.07 -12.77
C THR A 171 7.04 8.64 -12.60
N LEU A 172 5.72 8.43 -12.69
CA LEU A 172 5.09 7.16 -12.31
C LEU A 172 4.89 6.19 -13.47
N LEU A 173 4.65 6.66 -14.69
CA LEU A 173 4.36 5.77 -15.82
C LEU A 173 5.56 4.91 -16.24
N VAL A 174 6.80 5.34 -15.93
CA VAL A 174 8.02 4.54 -16.13
C VAL A 174 7.95 3.21 -15.37
N PHE A 175 7.22 3.16 -14.25
CA PHE A 175 7.06 1.96 -13.41
C PHE A 175 5.80 1.15 -13.71
N ARG A 176 5.02 1.53 -14.72
CA ARG A 176 3.78 0.84 -15.09
C ARG A 176 4.03 -0.64 -15.32
N ASP A 177 3.26 -1.50 -14.65
CA ASP A 177 3.31 -2.94 -14.84
C ASP A 177 2.42 -3.36 -16.03
N HIS A 178 2.72 -4.50 -16.65
CA HIS A 178 1.84 -5.09 -17.69
C HIS A 178 0.43 -5.42 -17.18
N GLN A 179 0.26 -5.54 -15.86
CA GLN A 179 -1.04 -5.73 -15.21
C GLN A 179 -1.82 -4.41 -15.06
N ASP A 180 -1.13 -3.27 -15.18
CA ASP A 180 -1.75 -1.95 -15.05
C ASP A 180 -2.44 -1.53 -16.36
N SER A 181 -3.65 -1.02 -16.22
CA SER A 181 -4.41 -0.41 -17.32
C SER A 181 -4.03 1.08 -17.42
N VAL A 182 -4.98 1.95 -17.78
CA VAL A 182 -4.78 3.40 -17.68
C VAL A 182 -4.59 3.82 -16.22
N VAL A 183 -5.13 3.06 -15.26
CA VAL A 183 -4.94 3.23 -13.82
C VAL A 183 -3.73 2.41 -13.35
N LEU A 184 -2.85 3.03 -12.55
CA LEU A 184 -1.70 2.38 -11.90
C LEU A 184 -2.18 1.67 -10.64
N LEU A 185 -2.61 0.42 -10.82
CA LEU A 185 -3.23 -0.37 -9.77
C LEU A 185 -2.18 -1.07 -8.89
N THR A 186 -1.01 -1.39 -9.44
CA THR A 186 0.06 -2.11 -8.73
C THR A 186 0.50 -1.42 -7.43
N PRO A 187 0.80 -0.10 -7.38
CA PRO A 187 1.18 0.56 -6.12
C PRO A 187 0.04 0.59 -5.10
N LEU A 188 -1.21 0.75 -5.56
CA LEU A 188 -2.40 0.75 -4.70
C LEU A 188 -2.64 -0.63 -4.08
N LEU A 189 -2.57 -1.70 -4.89
CA LEU A 189 -2.78 -3.07 -4.43
C LEU A 189 -1.64 -3.58 -3.56
N LEU A 190 -0.40 -3.15 -3.80
CA LEU A 190 0.72 -3.44 -2.92
C LEU A 190 0.43 -2.93 -1.51
N LEU A 191 0.13 -1.64 -1.39
CA LEU A 191 -0.14 -1.00 -0.10
C LEU A 191 -1.40 -1.57 0.56
N ALA A 192 -2.51 -1.69 -0.19
CA ALA A 192 -3.75 -2.25 0.32
C ALA A 192 -3.60 -3.72 0.76
N GLY A 193 -2.89 -4.54 -0.02
CA GLY A 193 -2.66 -5.95 0.27
C GLY A 193 -1.85 -6.17 1.54
N MET A 194 -0.84 -5.35 1.80
CA MET A 194 -0.08 -5.40 3.06
C MET A 194 -0.87 -4.85 4.26
N LEU A 195 -1.73 -3.85 4.04
CA LEU A 195 -2.50 -3.18 5.09
C LEU A 195 -3.78 -3.94 5.50
N LEU A 196 -4.37 -4.71 4.59
CA LEU A 196 -5.66 -5.38 4.80
C LEU A 196 -5.73 -6.23 6.08
N PRO A 197 -4.73 -7.08 6.43
CA PRO A 197 -4.79 -7.86 7.66
C PRO A 197 -4.85 -7.00 8.92
N LEU A 198 -4.23 -5.81 8.90
CA LEU A 198 -4.26 -4.87 10.02
C LEU A 198 -5.63 -4.19 10.11
N MET A 199 -6.26 -3.85 8.97
CA MET A 199 -7.62 -3.28 8.93
C MET A 199 -8.68 -4.24 9.47
N LEU A 200 -8.52 -5.53 9.20
CA LEU A 200 -9.46 -6.57 9.63
C LEU A 200 -9.21 -7.02 11.08
N SER A 201 -8.07 -6.67 11.67
CA SER A 201 -7.73 -7.10 13.01
C SER A 201 -8.49 -6.31 14.07
N ARG A 202 -8.93 -7.01 15.12
CA ARG A 202 -9.56 -6.38 16.30
C ARG A 202 -8.53 -5.80 17.26
N ASN A 203 -7.34 -6.40 17.33
CA ASN A 203 -6.27 -6.03 18.25
C ASN A 203 -4.95 -6.00 17.49
N LEU A 204 -4.27 -4.84 17.50
CA LEU A 204 -2.98 -4.64 16.84
C LEU A 204 -1.78 -4.87 17.77
N ALA A 205 -2.02 -5.03 19.08
CA ALA A 205 -0.98 -5.24 20.08
C ALA A 205 -1.38 -6.35 21.08
N PRO A 206 -0.48 -7.32 21.39
CA PRO A 206 0.80 -7.55 20.71
C PRO A 206 0.62 -7.94 19.25
N ALA A 207 1.68 -7.86 18.44
CA ALA A 207 1.62 -8.33 17.05
C ALA A 207 1.39 -9.85 17.00
N HIS A 208 0.55 -10.28 16.07
CA HIS A 208 0.23 -11.66 15.80
C HIS A 208 0.62 -12.07 14.38
N LEU A 209 0.80 -13.37 14.15
CA LEU A 209 1.26 -13.89 12.86
C LEU A 209 0.31 -13.52 11.70
N GLU A 210 -1.00 -13.44 11.95
CA GLU A 210 -1.98 -13.00 10.95
C GLU A 210 -1.78 -11.56 10.48
N HIS A 211 -1.21 -10.67 11.30
CA HIS A 211 -0.90 -9.30 10.87
C HIS A 211 0.18 -9.27 9.79
N LEU A 212 1.05 -10.28 9.76
CA LEU A 212 2.10 -10.43 8.75
C LEU A 212 1.62 -11.09 7.45
N ALA A 213 0.35 -11.50 7.37
CA ALA A 213 -0.17 -12.23 6.21
C ALA A 213 0.02 -11.45 4.90
N GLY A 214 -0.22 -10.13 4.91
CA GLY A 214 -0.08 -9.26 3.74
C GLY A 214 1.38 -9.09 3.30
N VAL A 215 2.31 -8.99 4.25
CA VAL A 215 3.75 -8.99 3.97
C VAL A 215 4.20 -10.34 3.43
N ALA A 216 3.72 -11.44 4.03
CA ALA A 216 4.06 -12.79 3.60
C ALA A 216 3.60 -13.04 2.16
N THR A 217 2.36 -12.68 1.82
CA THR A 217 1.78 -12.92 0.48
C THR A 217 2.33 -11.97 -0.57
N VAL A 218 2.13 -10.66 -0.38
CA VAL A 218 2.41 -9.63 -1.40
C VAL A 218 3.86 -9.18 -1.36
N GLY A 219 4.41 -9.01 -0.16
CA GLY A 219 5.80 -8.57 0.00
C GLY A 219 6.80 -9.66 -0.38
N VAL A 220 6.78 -10.77 0.35
CA VAL A 220 7.78 -11.85 0.27
C VAL A 220 7.45 -12.85 -0.84
N GLY A 221 6.25 -13.42 -0.80
CA GLY A 221 5.83 -14.50 -1.70
C GLY A 221 5.79 -14.08 -3.16
N ASP A 222 5.04 -13.01 -3.47
CA ASP A 222 4.91 -12.50 -4.84
C ASP A 222 6.26 -11.99 -5.40
N SER A 223 7.10 -11.36 -4.57
CA SER A 223 8.46 -11.00 -4.97
C SER A 223 9.32 -12.21 -5.31
N ALA A 224 9.31 -13.26 -4.48
CA ALA A 224 10.06 -14.48 -4.73
C ALA A 224 9.59 -15.20 -5.99
N ALA A 225 8.27 -15.34 -6.18
CA ALA A 225 7.70 -15.90 -7.41
C ALA A 225 8.10 -15.11 -8.65
N ALA A 226 7.99 -13.78 -8.60
CA ALA A 226 8.27 -12.93 -9.74
C ALA A 226 9.76 -12.90 -10.11
N ILE A 227 10.66 -12.80 -9.12
CA ILE A 227 12.11 -12.79 -9.36
C ILE A 227 12.56 -14.15 -9.89
N VAL A 228 12.25 -15.25 -9.18
CA VAL A 228 12.69 -16.59 -9.59
C VAL A 228 12.03 -17.00 -10.90
N GLY A 229 10.75 -16.68 -11.10
CA GLY A 229 10.06 -16.97 -12.34
C GLY A 229 10.63 -16.19 -13.53
N TYR A 230 11.07 -14.95 -13.32
CA TYR A 230 11.71 -14.14 -14.36
C TYR A 230 13.14 -14.61 -14.68
N THR A 231 13.92 -15.01 -13.67
CA THR A 231 15.35 -15.35 -13.86
C THR A 231 15.60 -16.81 -14.22
N TRP A 232 14.82 -17.74 -13.66
CA TRP A 232 15.03 -19.20 -13.78
C TRP A 232 13.79 -19.98 -14.22
N GLY A 233 12.68 -19.31 -14.51
CA GLY A 233 11.45 -19.97 -14.91
C GLY A 233 11.57 -20.64 -16.28
N THR A 234 11.33 -21.94 -16.35
CA THR A 234 11.34 -22.70 -17.62
C THR A 234 10.01 -23.39 -17.88
N LYS A 235 9.29 -23.81 -16.83
CA LYS A 235 8.06 -24.59 -16.95
C LYS A 235 6.86 -23.76 -16.51
N ASN A 236 6.05 -23.34 -17.47
CA ASN A 236 4.80 -22.64 -17.17
C ASN A 236 3.71 -23.60 -16.68
N TRP A 237 2.85 -23.12 -15.78
CA TRP A 237 1.59 -23.80 -15.49
C TRP A 237 0.72 -23.86 -16.76
N PRO A 238 -0.04 -24.94 -16.98
CA PRO A 238 -0.90 -25.05 -18.15
C PRO A 238 -1.85 -23.86 -18.28
N LYS A 239 -1.88 -23.21 -19.45
CA LYS A 239 -2.69 -22.00 -19.73
C LYS A 239 -2.39 -20.80 -18.82
N SER A 240 -1.14 -20.66 -18.34
CA SER A 240 -0.72 -19.52 -17.51
C SER A 240 0.67 -19.04 -17.94
N ARG A 241 0.98 -17.77 -17.65
CA ARG A 241 2.35 -17.22 -17.79
C ARG A 241 3.18 -17.42 -16.52
N LYS A 242 2.56 -17.92 -15.44
CA LYS A 242 3.23 -18.22 -14.18
C LYS A 242 4.03 -19.52 -14.31
N THR A 243 5.22 -19.55 -13.73
CA THR A 243 6.14 -20.69 -13.78
C THR A 243 6.02 -21.55 -12.53
N MET A 244 6.26 -22.85 -12.67
CA MET A 244 6.30 -23.80 -11.56
C MET A 244 7.47 -23.47 -10.61
N GLU A 245 8.59 -23.01 -11.15
CA GLU A 245 9.76 -22.57 -10.38
C GLU A 245 9.44 -21.33 -9.53
N GLY A 246 8.70 -20.36 -10.09
CA GLY A 246 8.20 -19.21 -9.33
C GLY A 246 7.25 -19.61 -8.21
N SER A 247 6.32 -20.55 -8.47
CA SER A 247 5.44 -21.08 -7.42
C SER A 247 6.21 -21.81 -6.32
N ALA A 248 7.23 -22.60 -6.67
CA ALA A 248 8.08 -23.26 -5.68
C ALA A 248 8.85 -22.24 -4.81
N ALA A 249 9.34 -21.16 -5.43
CA ALA A 249 10.00 -20.07 -4.71
C ALA A 249 9.08 -19.36 -3.72
N MET A 250 7.84 -19.03 -4.14
CA MET A 250 6.84 -18.45 -3.25
C MET A 250 6.51 -19.36 -2.07
N PHE A 251 6.25 -20.65 -2.34
CA PHE A 251 5.94 -21.61 -1.29
C PHE A 251 7.05 -21.67 -0.24
N LEU A 252 8.30 -21.78 -0.69
CA LEU A 252 9.46 -21.85 0.19
C LEU A 252 9.67 -20.54 0.96
N SER A 253 9.63 -19.39 0.28
CA SER A 253 9.87 -18.09 0.90
C SER A 253 8.80 -17.74 1.94
N VAL A 254 7.52 -17.99 1.64
CA VAL A 254 6.41 -17.76 2.58
C VAL A 254 6.53 -18.71 3.78
N THR A 255 6.85 -19.98 3.55
CA THR A 255 7.04 -20.95 4.65
C THR A 255 8.17 -20.50 5.58
N ILE A 256 9.34 -20.18 5.04
CA ILE A 256 10.50 -19.71 5.82
C ILE A 256 10.14 -18.43 6.57
N PHE A 257 9.50 -17.48 5.91
CA PHE A 257 9.11 -16.21 6.52
C PHE A 257 8.15 -16.40 7.69
N LEU A 258 7.08 -17.19 7.52
CA LEU A 258 6.11 -17.45 8.59
C LEU A 258 6.74 -18.20 9.77
N LEU A 259 7.57 -19.20 9.50
CA LEU A 259 8.28 -19.95 10.56
C LEU A 259 9.27 -19.08 11.32
N GLY A 260 10.00 -18.20 10.62
CA GLY A 260 10.89 -17.22 11.24
C GLY A 260 10.11 -16.18 12.06
N ALA A 261 9.03 -15.65 11.51
CA ALA A 261 8.18 -14.65 12.18
C ALA A 261 7.60 -15.16 13.50
N LYS A 262 7.23 -16.46 13.57
CA LYS A 262 6.74 -17.08 14.81
C LYS A 262 7.70 -16.95 16.00
N ALA A 263 9.00 -16.78 15.78
CA ALA A 263 9.95 -16.57 16.87
C ALA A 263 9.83 -15.17 17.51
N PHE A 264 9.17 -14.22 16.83
CA PHE A 264 9.12 -12.81 17.23
C PHE A 264 7.70 -12.28 17.49
N VAL A 265 6.64 -12.99 17.06
CA VAL A 265 5.23 -12.57 17.25
C VAL A 265 4.42 -13.63 17.97
N SER A 266 3.32 -13.19 18.60
CA SER A 266 2.35 -14.09 19.24
C SER A 266 1.69 -14.98 18.18
N SER A 267 1.70 -16.29 18.37
CA SER A 267 1.14 -17.23 17.40
C SER A 267 0.66 -18.51 18.06
N ALA A 268 -0.63 -18.82 17.87
CA ALA A 268 -1.18 -20.16 18.11
C ALA A 268 -0.97 -21.10 16.91
N ALA A 269 -0.51 -20.59 15.77
CA ALA A 269 -0.37 -21.37 14.54
C ALA A 269 0.72 -22.44 14.66
N SER A 270 0.35 -23.68 14.33
CA SER A 270 1.31 -24.79 14.23
C SER A 270 2.23 -24.63 13.02
N THR A 271 3.34 -25.37 12.99
CA THR A 271 4.21 -25.45 11.80
C THR A 271 3.43 -25.93 10.57
N THR A 272 2.54 -26.93 10.77
CA THR A 272 1.64 -27.43 9.73
C THR A 272 0.72 -26.33 9.20
N THR A 273 0.17 -25.48 10.08
CA THR A 273 -0.66 -24.35 9.68
C THR A 273 0.11 -23.39 8.76
N CYS A 274 1.38 -23.08 9.09
CA CYS A 274 2.20 -22.19 8.26
C CYS A 274 2.45 -22.78 6.86
N ILE A 275 2.77 -24.07 6.79
CA ILE A 275 2.99 -24.80 5.53
C ILE A 275 1.70 -24.84 4.71
N LEU A 276 0.56 -25.13 5.33
CA LEU A 276 -0.74 -25.16 4.66
C LEU A 276 -1.13 -23.78 4.12
N VAL A 277 -0.92 -22.72 4.89
CA VAL A 277 -1.16 -21.34 4.46
C VAL A 277 -0.26 -20.98 3.28
N ALA A 278 1.04 -21.28 3.34
CA ALA A 278 1.96 -21.06 2.24
C ALA A 278 1.54 -21.81 0.97
N PHE A 279 1.07 -23.05 1.11
CA PHE A 279 0.55 -23.85 0.01
C PHE A 279 -0.71 -23.23 -0.61
N ILE A 280 -1.69 -22.82 0.21
CA ILE A 280 -2.93 -22.19 -0.25
C ILE A 280 -2.63 -20.89 -1.01
N ILE A 281 -1.79 -20.02 -0.43
CA ILE A 281 -1.37 -18.77 -1.06
C ILE A 281 -0.72 -19.04 -2.43
N THR A 282 0.19 -20.00 -2.49
CA THR A 282 0.88 -20.37 -3.73
C THR A 282 -0.07 -20.93 -4.78
N ALA A 283 -1.04 -21.76 -4.37
CA ALA A 283 -2.04 -22.32 -5.26
C ALA A 283 -3.00 -21.25 -5.81
N MET A 284 -3.42 -20.31 -4.96
CA MET A 284 -4.21 -19.16 -5.39
C MET A 284 -3.44 -18.33 -6.43
N GLU A 285 -2.17 -18.02 -6.17
CA GLU A 285 -1.33 -17.24 -7.08
C GLU A 285 -1.11 -17.95 -8.42
N ALA A 286 -0.89 -19.27 -8.41
CA ALA A 286 -0.74 -20.06 -9.63
C ALA A 286 -2.03 -20.13 -10.49
N THR A 287 -3.20 -19.91 -9.89
CA THR A 287 -4.51 -20.01 -10.56
C THR A 287 -5.13 -18.66 -10.93
N LEU A 288 -4.70 -17.56 -10.31
CA LEU A 288 -5.22 -16.20 -10.52
C LEU A 288 -5.25 -15.76 -11.99
N GLN A 289 -4.23 -16.08 -12.79
CA GLN A 289 -4.22 -15.75 -14.22
C GLN A 289 -5.24 -16.56 -15.05
N LYS A 290 -5.56 -17.79 -14.63
CA LYS A 290 -6.55 -18.62 -15.34
C LYS A 290 -7.92 -17.98 -15.28
N PHE A 291 -8.30 -17.45 -14.13
CA PHE A 291 -9.57 -16.73 -13.95
C PHE A 291 -9.71 -15.55 -14.91
N HIS A 292 -8.65 -14.77 -15.11
CA HIS A 292 -8.67 -13.62 -16.02
C HIS A 292 -8.89 -14.06 -17.49
N SER A 293 -8.32 -15.20 -17.90
CA SER A 293 -8.53 -15.77 -19.24
C SER A 293 -9.90 -16.43 -19.46
N TYR A 294 -10.60 -16.84 -18.39
CA TYR A 294 -11.95 -17.41 -18.50
C TYR A 294 -13.07 -16.36 -18.50
N CYS A 295 -12.84 -15.19 -17.90
CA CYS A 295 -13.85 -14.13 -17.82
C CYS A 295 -13.83 -13.17 -19.03
N LEU A 296 -12.79 -13.20 -19.85
CA LEU A 296 -12.59 -12.31 -21.01
C LEU A 296 -12.44 -13.08 -22.34
N GLY A 297 -12.71 -14.38 -22.34
CA GLY A 297 -12.68 -15.26 -23.52
C GLY A 297 -14.07 -15.52 -24.06
#